data_AF-A0A495QJ36-F1
#
_entry.id   AF-A0A495QJ36-F1
#
_cell.length_a   1.000
_cell.length_b   1.000
_cell.length_c   1.000
_cell.angle_alpha   90.00
_cell.angle_beta   90.00
_cell.angle_gamma   90.00
#
_symmetry.space_group_name_H-M   'P 1'
#
loop_
_entity.id
_entity.type
_entity.pdbx_description
1 polymer ?
#
loop_
_entity_poly.entity_id
_entity_poly.type
_entity_poly.pdbx_seq_one_letter_code
_entity_poly.pdbx_strand_id
1 'polypeptide(L)'
;MPVDYYRSDGRPATAEEAQRLLLDVRGRLLAQDVVRVGAVVVVVSTWFTVIDLGVTANGTPLLWQTIVSDLSTHADVGRYSTRENAARGHARAVTMITDRLRGLVARAALDEAHP
;
A
#
# COMPACT_ATOMS: atom_id res chain seq x y z
N MET A 1 3.55 -8.61 -23.92
CA MET A 1 3.95 -9.64 -22.94
C MET A 1 2.68 -10.26 -22.39
N PRO A 2 2.56 -11.60 -22.33
CA PRO A 2 1.47 -12.22 -21.57
C PRO A 2 1.56 -11.77 -20.11
N VAL A 3 0.41 -11.50 -19.49
CA VAL A 3 0.33 -11.13 -18.07
C VAL A 3 0.44 -12.41 -17.25
N ASP A 4 1.43 -12.48 -16.37
CA ASP A 4 1.56 -13.57 -15.42
C ASP A 4 0.69 -13.30 -14.19
N TYR A 5 -0.07 -14.31 -13.79
CA TYR A 5 -0.90 -14.27 -12.60
C TYR A 5 -0.25 -15.09 -11.50
N TYR A 6 -0.43 -14.63 -10.27
CA TYR A 6 0.15 -15.24 -9.10
C TYR A 6 -0.91 -15.42 -8.02
N ARG A 7 -0.67 -16.38 -7.14
CA ARG A 7 -1.32 -16.49 -5.83
C ARG A 7 -0.54 -15.66 -4.82
N SER A 8 -1.13 -15.46 -3.64
CA SER A 8 -0.55 -14.63 -2.57
C SER A 8 0.77 -15.16 -1.99
N ASP A 9 1.08 -16.44 -2.26
CA ASP A 9 2.33 -17.13 -1.89
C ASP A 9 3.42 -17.04 -2.98
N GLY A 10 3.14 -16.36 -4.10
CA GLY A 10 4.07 -16.19 -5.22
C GLY A 10 4.04 -17.31 -6.26
N ARG A 11 3.22 -18.35 -6.08
CA ARG A 11 3.07 -19.40 -7.09
C ARG A 11 2.22 -18.91 -8.28
N PRO A 12 2.50 -19.36 -9.52
CA PRO A 12 1.67 -19.03 -10.67
C PRO A 12 0.21 -19.46 -10.48
N ALA A 13 -0.72 -18.62 -10.94
CA ALA A 13 -2.15 -18.86 -10.96
C ALA A 13 -2.64 -18.95 -12.43
N THR A 14 -3.71 -19.70 -12.66
CA THR A 14 -4.39 -19.67 -13.96
C THR A 14 -5.18 -18.37 -14.12
N ALA A 15 -5.58 -18.03 -15.35
CA ALA A 15 -6.42 -16.86 -15.61
C ALA A 15 -7.78 -16.95 -14.89
N GLU A 16 -8.36 -18.15 -14.80
CA GLU A 16 -9.62 -18.38 -14.08
C GLU A 16 -9.46 -18.16 -12.56
N GLU A 17 -8.37 -18.68 -11.98
CA GLU A 17 -8.04 -18.43 -10.57
C GLU A 17 -7.80 -16.94 -10.31
N ALA A 18 -7.06 -16.28 -11.21
CA ALA A 18 -6.78 -14.85 -11.13
C ALA A 18 -8.06 -14.02 -11.12
N GLN A 19 -9.04 -14.36 -11.96
CA GLN A 19 -10.33 -13.67 -11.98
C GLN A 19 -11.07 -13.82 -10.66
N ARG A 20 -11.09 -15.02 -10.07
CA ARG A 20 -11.71 -15.24 -8.75
C ARG A 20 -11.00 -14.45 -7.65
N LEU A 21 -9.66 -14.47 -7.65
CA LEU A 21 -8.86 -13.72 -6.69
C LEU A 21 -9.07 -12.21 -6.82
N LEU A 22 -9.13 -11.68 -8.05
CA LEU A 22 -9.35 -10.26 -8.31
C LEU A 22 -10.69 -9.79 -7.72
N LEU A 23 -11.72 -10.62 -7.76
CA LEU A 23 -13.06 -10.34 -7.22
C LEU A 23 -13.14 -10.53 -5.69
N ASP A 24 -12.20 -11.26 -5.09
CA ASP A 24 -12.11 -11.43 -3.63
C ASP A 24 -11.44 -10.22 -2.96
N VAL A 25 -12.17 -9.12 -2.87
CA VAL A 25 -11.71 -7.87 -2.24
C VAL A 25 -11.24 -8.10 -0.81
N ARG A 26 -11.93 -8.95 -0.04
CA ARG A 26 -11.60 -9.21 1.37
C ARG A 26 -10.33 -10.05 1.51
N GLY A 27 -10.15 -11.05 0.67
CA GLY A 27 -8.91 -11.84 0.66
C GLY A 27 -7.69 -11.05 0.19
N ARG A 28 -7.92 -10.04 -0.67
CA ARG A 28 -6.85 -9.18 -1.20
C ARG A 28 -6.41 -8.06 -0.26
N LEU A 29 -7.32 -7.52 0.55
CA LEU A 29 -6.97 -6.48 1.52
C LEU A 29 -6.17 -7.11 2.67
N LEU A 30 -4.93 -6.66 2.84
CA LEU A 30 -4.09 -7.08 3.96
C LEU A 30 -4.38 -6.27 5.22
N ALA A 31 -4.36 -4.94 5.08
CA ALA A 31 -4.47 -3.99 6.18
C ALA A 31 -4.93 -2.63 5.65
N GLN A 32 -5.65 -1.88 6.49
CA GLN A 32 -6.05 -0.51 6.22
C GLN A 32 -6.09 0.30 7.51
N ASP A 33 -5.42 1.44 7.51
CA ASP A 33 -5.35 2.36 8.64
C ASP A 33 -5.73 3.77 8.18
N VAL A 34 -6.53 4.46 8.99
CA VAL A 34 -6.90 5.85 8.77
C VAL A 34 -6.06 6.73 9.67
N VAL A 35 -5.15 7.50 9.07
CA VAL A 35 -4.29 8.45 9.78
C VAL A 35 -4.97 9.82 9.76
N ARG A 36 -5.21 10.38 10.95
CA ARG A 36 -5.80 11.70 11.14
C ARG A 36 -4.86 12.58 11.94
N VAL A 37 -4.48 13.73 11.37
CA VAL A 37 -3.63 14.72 12.04
C VAL A 37 -4.19 16.12 11.74
N GLY A 38 -4.76 16.78 12.75
CA GLY A 38 -5.49 18.03 12.56
C GLY A 38 -6.66 17.82 11.59
N ALA A 39 -6.74 18.68 10.56
CA ALA A 39 -7.74 18.56 9.50
C ALA A 39 -7.35 17.57 8.38
N VAL A 40 -6.12 17.04 8.38
CA VAL A 40 -5.63 16.15 7.33
C VAL A 40 -6.02 14.70 7.65
N VAL A 41 -6.65 14.04 6.68
CA VAL A 41 -7.03 12.62 6.74
C VAL A 41 -6.47 11.90 5.54
N VAL A 42 -5.70 10.84 5.80
CA VAL A 42 -5.20 9.93 4.76
C VAL A 42 -5.49 8.49 5.16
N VAL A 43 -5.67 7.63 4.17
CA VAL A 43 -5.86 6.18 4.31
C VAL A 43 -4.60 5.50 3.80
N VAL A 44 -3.99 4.67 4.63
CA VAL A 44 -2.92 3.76 4.22
C VAL A 44 -3.55 2.40 4.04
N SER A 45 -3.39 1.77 2.88
CA SER A 45 -3.97 0.46 2.60
C SER A 45 -2.94 -0.43 1.91
N THR A 46 -2.93 -1.72 2.25
CA THR A 46 -2.03 -2.69 1.63
C THR A 46 -2.82 -3.81 0.99
N TRP A 47 -2.54 -4.09 -0.28
CA TRP A 47 -3.32 -4.97 -1.13
C TRP A 47 -2.46 -6.01 -1.82
N PHE A 48 -3.02 -7.20 -2.03
CA PHE A 48 -2.53 -8.18 -2.98
C PHE A 48 -2.99 -7.83 -4.40
N THR A 49 -2.07 -7.84 -5.37
CA THR A 49 -2.33 -7.34 -6.73
C THR A 49 -2.60 -8.40 -7.78
N VAL A 50 -2.44 -9.69 -7.47
CA VAL A 50 -2.63 -10.87 -8.37
C VAL A 50 -1.67 -10.90 -9.57
N ILE A 51 -1.35 -9.75 -10.15
CA ILE A 51 -0.28 -9.53 -11.13
C ILE A 51 0.96 -8.96 -10.44
N ASP A 52 2.13 -9.15 -11.04
CA ASP A 52 3.36 -8.56 -10.53
C ASP A 52 3.41 -7.04 -10.79
N LEU A 53 4.03 -6.33 -9.84
CA LEU A 53 4.29 -4.89 -9.91
C LEU A 53 5.75 -4.62 -10.29
N GLY A 54 6.39 -5.60 -10.93
CA GLY A 54 7.82 -5.73 -11.07
C GLY A 54 8.38 -6.94 -10.31
N VAL A 55 9.64 -7.23 -10.58
CA VAL A 55 10.39 -8.36 -9.99
C VAL A 55 11.59 -7.85 -9.21
N THR A 56 11.90 -8.52 -8.11
CA THR A 56 13.14 -8.29 -7.37
C THR A 56 14.36 -8.79 -8.16
N ALA A 57 15.57 -8.43 -7.74
CA ALA A 57 16.81 -8.86 -8.38
C ALA A 57 16.99 -10.39 -8.45
N ASN A 58 16.40 -11.13 -7.50
CA ASN A 58 16.38 -12.60 -7.50
C ASN A 58 15.14 -13.20 -8.20
N GLY A 59 14.42 -12.40 -9.00
CA GLY A 59 13.29 -12.86 -9.82
C GLY A 59 11.99 -13.13 -9.06
N THR A 60 11.88 -12.68 -7.81
CA THR A 60 10.63 -12.86 -7.03
C THR A 60 9.63 -11.76 -7.40
N PRO A 61 8.39 -12.08 -7.77
CA PRO A 61 7.40 -11.06 -8.12
C PRO A 61 7.02 -10.22 -6.90
N LEU A 62 6.82 -8.93 -7.11
CA LEU A 62 6.27 -8.00 -6.13
C LEU A 62 4.75 -8.01 -6.25
N LEU A 63 4.09 -8.62 -5.28
CA LEU A 63 2.67 -8.95 -5.34
C LEU A 63 1.82 -8.18 -4.33
N TRP A 64 2.46 -7.43 -3.44
CA TRP A 64 1.81 -6.66 -2.40
C TRP A 64 2.17 -5.19 -2.55
N GLN A 65 1.17 -4.32 -2.51
CA GLN A 65 1.34 -2.88 -2.68
C GLN A 65 0.78 -2.14 -1.46
N THR A 66 1.51 -1.17 -0.94
CA THR A 66 0.97 -0.21 0.04
C THR A 66 0.74 1.12 -0.66
N ILE A 67 -0.50 1.61 -0.55
CA ILE A 67 -0.97 2.83 -1.16
C ILE A 67 -1.40 3.78 -0.05
N VAL A 68 -1.07 5.06 -0.23
CA VAL A 68 -1.57 6.15 0.59
C VAL A 68 -2.54 6.95 -0.24
N SER A 69 -3.72 7.18 0.30
CA SER A 69 -4.83 7.83 -0.38
C SER A 69 -5.40 8.95 0.47
N ASP A 70 -5.66 10.10 -0.13
CA ASP A 70 -6.60 11.09 0.40
C ASP A 70 -7.84 11.18 -0.50
N LEU A 71 -8.63 12.25 -0.39
CA LEU A 71 -9.85 12.44 -1.17
C LEU A 71 -9.60 12.70 -2.66
N SER A 72 -8.39 13.08 -3.07
CA SER A 72 -8.10 13.50 -4.44
C SER A 72 -6.92 12.76 -5.08
N THR A 73 -6.07 12.12 -4.27
CA THR A 73 -4.81 11.54 -4.71
C THR A 73 -4.55 10.17 -4.10
N HIS A 74 -3.83 9.34 -4.85
CA HIS A 74 -3.32 8.05 -4.41
C HIS A 74 -1.85 7.95 -4.79
N ALA A 75 -1.01 7.48 -3.88
CA ALA A 75 0.43 7.31 -4.08
C ALA A 75 0.86 5.92 -3.64
N ASP A 76 1.60 5.23 -4.50
CA ASP A 76 2.30 3.99 -4.14
C ASP A 76 3.52 4.33 -3.28
N VAL A 77 3.60 3.72 -2.10
CA VAL A 77 4.68 3.96 -1.13
C VAL A 77 5.45 2.70 -0.78
N GLY A 78 5.09 1.55 -1.37
CA GLY A 78 5.77 0.31 -1.05
C GLY A 78 5.28 -0.89 -1.84
N ARG A 79 6.22 -1.71 -2.30
CA ARG A 79 5.96 -2.98 -2.99
C ARG A 79 6.73 -4.11 -2.32
N TYR A 80 6.11 -5.26 -2.16
CA TYR A 80 6.67 -6.39 -1.42
C TYR A 80 6.39 -7.72 -2.10
N SER A 81 7.32 -8.64 -1.96
CA SER A 81 7.19 -10.01 -2.49
C SER A 81 6.38 -10.92 -1.58
N THR A 82 6.31 -10.65 -0.27
CA THR A 82 5.64 -11.52 0.70
C THR A 82 4.62 -10.76 1.54
N ARG A 83 3.58 -11.49 2.00
CA ARG A 83 2.55 -10.96 2.90
C ARG A 83 3.13 -10.39 4.19
N GLU A 84 4.13 -11.08 4.74
CA GLU A 84 4.76 -10.69 6.00
C GLU A 84 5.57 -9.39 5.86
N ASN A 85 6.35 -9.25 4.77
CA ASN A 85 7.04 -8.00 4.46
C ASN A 85 6.06 -6.87 4.18
N ALA A 86 4.94 -7.16 3.53
CA ALA A 86 3.89 -6.19 3.29
C ALA A 86 3.24 -5.71 4.59
N ALA A 87 2.98 -6.60 5.56
CA ALA A 87 2.44 -6.23 6.87
C ALA A 87 3.41 -5.33 7.66
N ARG A 88 4.70 -5.66 7.67
CA ARG A 88 5.75 -4.80 8.27
C ARG A 88 5.85 -3.46 7.54
N GLY A 89 5.83 -3.50 6.22
CA GLY A 89 5.85 -2.33 5.35
C GLY A 89 4.68 -1.39 5.62
N HIS A 90 3.49 -1.94 5.78
CA HIS A 90 2.28 -1.20 6.16
C HIS A 90 2.47 -0.45 7.47
N ALA A 91 2.85 -1.15 8.54
CA ALA A 91 3.05 -0.52 9.86
C ALA A 91 4.10 0.60 9.81
N ARG A 92 5.18 0.38 9.05
CA ARG A 92 6.22 1.40 8.83
C ARG A 92 5.67 2.60 8.04
N ALA A 93 4.88 2.36 6.99
CA ALA A 93 4.27 3.42 6.20
C ALA A 93 3.34 4.28 7.07
N VAL A 94 2.46 3.66 7.85
CA VAL A 94 1.56 4.35 8.80
C VAL A 94 2.37 5.26 9.74
N THR A 95 3.44 4.74 10.33
CA THR A 95 4.30 5.52 11.23
C THR A 95 4.94 6.71 10.50
N MET A 96 5.62 6.47 9.37
CA MET A 96 6.31 7.50 8.60
C MET A 96 5.37 8.60 8.11
N ILE A 97 4.17 8.24 7.66
CA ILE A 97 3.16 9.18 7.17
C ILE A 97 2.59 9.99 8.33
N THR A 98 2.27 9.34 9.45
CA THR A 98 1.78 10.02 10.66
C THR A 98 2.78 11.07 11.12
N ASP A 99 4.06 10.71 11.22
CA ASP A 99 5.11 11.63 11.68
C ASP A 99 5.34 12.78 10.69
N ARG A 100 5.34 12.49 9.38
CA ARG A 100 5.44 13.51 8.34
C ARG A 100 4.28 14.51 8.41
N LEU A 101 3.05 14.01 8.57
CA LEU A 101 1.86 14.86 8.69
C LEU A 101 1.90 15.72 9.95
N ARG A 102 2.30 15.15 11.09
CA ARG A 102 2.50 15.91 12.33
C ARG A 102 3.50 17.05 12.14
N GLY A 103 4.64 16.77 11.50
CA GLY A 103 5.65 17.80 11.20
C GLY A 103 5.18 18.86 10.21
N LEU A 104 4.27 18.55 9.29
CA LEU A 104 3.67 19.54 8.37
C LEU A 104 2.65 20.42 9.09
N VAL A 105 1.74 19.82 9.85
CA VAL A 105 0.72 20.56 10.62
C VAL A 105 1.37 21.47 11.66
N ALA A 106 2.40 20.99 12.37
CA ALA A 106 3.13 21.81 13.33
C ALA A 106 3.80 23.05 12.69
N ARG A 107 4.34 22.90 11.47
CA ARG A 107 4.92 24.03 10.72
C ARG A 107 3.86 25.03 10.29
N ALA A 108 2.76 24.55 9.71
CA ALA A 108 1.65 25.42 9.31
C ALA A 108 1.08 26.23 10.49
N ALA A 109 0.96 25.61 11.67
CA ALA A 109 0.50 26.31 12.87
C ALA A 109 1.49 27.38 13.36
N LEU A 110 2.80 27.20 13.17
CA LEU A 110 3.81 28.19 13.51
C LEU A 110 3.81 29.36 12.52
N ASP A 111 3.64 29.08 11.23
CA ASP A 111 3.53 30.09 10.17
C ASP A 111 2.27 30.96 10.37
N GLU A 112 1.13 30.36 10.76
CA GLU A 112 -0.09 31.11 11.11
C GLU A 112 0.09 31.99 12.36
N ALA A 113 0.98 31.61 13.28
CA ALA A 113 1.27 32.37 14.50
C ALA A 113 2.26 33.53 14.29
N HIS A 114 3.03 33.53 13.18
CA HIS A 114 4.01 34.56 12.82
C HIS A 114 3.86 34.95 11.33
N PRO A 115 2.82 35.73 10.98
CA PRO A 115 2.50 36.08 9.59
C PRO A 115 3.52 37.04 8.94
#